data_AF-A0A8H3I219-F1
#
_entry.id   AF-A0A8H3I219-F1
#
_cell.length_a   1.000
_cell.length_b   1.000
_cell.length_c   1.000
_cell.angle_alpha   90.00
_cell.angle_beta   90.00
_cell.angle_gamma   90.00
#
_symmetry.space_group_name_H-M   'P 1'
#
loop_
_entity.id
_entity.type
_entity.pdbx_description
1 polymer ?
#
loop_
_entity_poly.entity_id
_entity_poly.type
_entity_poly.pdbx_seq_one_letter_code
_entity_poly.pdbx_strand_id
1 'polypeptide(L)'
;MWRCCLQLFARWVEGCGTASRSEVNGYLLVRLCDRCACEELIQLAEIREELRELVHYSTKSWGGYNVSPRLIGTTTRTESRETWDEYSEIDKEALETWVEQRKIQVASRRKLGDELRRFLHARKLKEREAMLELIEVRRTQIEERLLALGWEKEDIEINPFNSGRALKWHNLVDVPQQPKLLTDRTWKNLYAKLLPILEDNREERLESERSKLEASRRQCLKSLLRKIKRREAPLLKVKPRKLVPGEHLFDRPRAQYDVFPFAQDAVDCGFVQDLGEEYPTIDEFQKALENHRAEIDAWVSEWQDETRTYLADLIREEEVEYYELLQPPKNMDPDAF
;
A
#
# COMPACT_ATOMS: atom_id res chain seq x y z
N MET A 1 5.04 -29.52 -42.90
CA MET A 1 3.99 -29.19 -41.91
C MET A 1 4.33 -29.67 -40.49
N TRP A 2 4.69 -30.94 -40.25
CA TRP A 2 4.99 -31.47 -38.89
C TRP A 2 6.16 -30.81 -38.13
N ARG A 3 7.23 -30.38 -38.82
CA ARG A 3 8.35 -29.66 -38.19
C ARG A 3 7.91 -28.32 -37.58
N CYS A 4 7.08 -27.56 -38.30
CA CYS A 4 6.55 -26.28 -37.84
C CYS A 4 5.66 -26.43 -36.60
N CYS A 5 4.80 -27.46 -36.55
CA CYS A 5 3.97 -27.69 -35.37
C CYS A 5 4.79 -28.03 -34.12
N LEU A 6 5.84 -28.85 -34.25
CA LEU A 6 6.72 -29.19 -33.13
C LEU A 6 7.47 -27.95 -32.60
N GLN A 7 7.89 -27.05 -33.50
CA GLN A 7 8.59 -25.81 -33.15
C GLN A 7 7.70 -24.80 -32.39
N LEU A 8 6.40 -24.74 -32.69
CA LEU A 8 5.46 -23.87 -31.97
C LEU A 8 5.32 -24.26 -30.48
N PHE A 9 5.40 -25.55 -30.17
CA PHE A 9 5.28 -26.06 -28.79
C PHE A 9 6.63 -26.28 -28.09
N ALA A 10 7.70 -26.40 -28.85
CA ALA A 10 9.06 -26.45 -28.33
C ALA A 10 9.46 -25.13 -27.66
N ARG A 11 10.26 -25.24 -26.58
CA ARG A 11 10.88 -24.09 -25.90
C ARG A 11 12.24 -23.70 -26.50
N TRP A 12 12.59 -24.25 -27.66
CA TRP A 12 13.89 -24.04 -28.30
C TRP A 12 13.84 -22.88 -29.29
N VAL A 13 14.93 -22.11 -29.36
CA VAL A 13 15.13 -21.04 -30.33
C VAL A 13 15.63 -21.63 -31.64
N GLU A 14 15.09 -21.18 -32.78
CA GLU A 14 15.42 -21.75 -34.09
C GLU A 14 16.85 -21.43 -34.55
N GLY A 15 17.41 -20.27 -34.19
CA GLY A 15 18.77 -19.88 -34.57
C GLY A 15 19.85 -20.53 -33.71
N CYS A 16 19.81 -20.32 -32.39
CA CYS A 16 20.86 -20.78 -31.48
C CYS A 16 20.58 -22.13 -30.81
N GLY A 17 19.40 -22.72 -30.98
CA GLY A 17 19.03 -23.99 -30.35
C GLY A 17 18.92 -23.94 -28.81
N THR A 18 19.05 -22.77 -28.18
CA THR A 18 18.95 -22.66 -26.72
C THR A 18 17.50 -22.60 -26.27
N ALA A 19 17.22 -23.07 -25.04
CA ALA A 19 15.89 -22.91 -24.45
C ALA A 19 15.62 -21.42 -24.19
N SER A 20 14.47 -20.91 -24.65
CA SER A 20 14.06 -19.52 -24.44
C SER A 20 12.67 -19.43 -23.81
N ARG A 21 12.50 -18.42 -22.95
CA ARG A 21 11.20 -18.01 -22.40
C ARG A 21 10.46 -17.03 -23.31
N SER A 22 11.11 -16.53 -24.37
CA SER A 22 10.50 -15.61 -25.34
C SER A 22 9.28 -16.24 -25.97
N GLU A 23 8.21 -15.48 -26.11
CA GLU A 23 6.96 -15.94 -26.69
C GLU A 23 7.12 -16.22 -28.20
N VAL A 24 6.36 -17.19 -28.73
CA VAL A 24 6.29 -17.41 -30.18
C VAL A 24 5.69 -16.18 -30.85
N ASN A 25 6.30 -15.74 -31.95
CA ASN A 25 5.72 -14.72 -32.81
C ASN A 25 4.68 -15.37 -33.72
N GLY A 26 3.39 -15.20 -33.41
CA GLY A 26 2.30 -15.85 -34.15
C GLY A 26 2.26 -15.53 -35.65
N TYR A 27 2.77 -14.36 -36.07
CA TYR A 27 2.79 -13.96 -37.49
C TYR A 27 3.95 -14.55 -38.28
N LEU A 28 5.14 -14.57 -37.67
CA LEU A 28 6.33 -15.13 -38.31
C LEU A 28 6.44 -16.64 -38.12
N LEU A 29 5.71 -17.19 -37.14
CA LEU A 29 5.74 -18.59 -36.70
C LEU A 29 7.10 -19.04 -36.14
N VAL A 30 7.90 -18.10 -35.64
CA VAL A 30 9.24 -18.35 -35.09
C VAL A 30 9.32 -18.01 -33.61
N ARG A 31 10.24 -18.66 -32.90
CA ARG A 31 10.67 -18.28 -31.53
C ARG A 31 12.14 -17.87 -31.57
N LEU A 32 12.39 -16.61 -31.29
CA LEU A 32 13.74 -16.03 -31.26
C LEU A 32 14.08 -15.60 -29.81
N CYS A 33 15.34 -15.74 -29.38
CA CYS A 33 15.83 -14.99 -28.22
C CYS A 33 16.17 -13.56 -28.66
N ASP A 34 16.48 -12.66 -27.71
CA ASP A 34 16.77 -11.26 -28.04
C ASP A 34 17.95 -11.14 -29.02
N ARG A 35 19.00 -11.95 -28.85
CA ARG A 35 20.15 -12.00 -29.77
C ARG A 35 19.76 -12.45 -31.17
N CYS A 36 19.10 -13.62 -31.29
CA CYS A 36 18.67 -14.12 -32.59
C CYS A 36 17.64 -13.18 -33.24
N ALA A 37 16.84 -12.45 -32.48
CA ALA A 37 15.92 -11.46 -33.03
C ALA A 37 16.67 -10.28 -33.67
N CYS A 38 17.73 -9.78 -33.05
CA CYS A 38 18.57 -8.74 -33.64
C CYS A 38 19.31 -9.23 -34.92
N GLU A 39 19.70 -10.50 -34.94
CA GLU A 39 20.40 -11.09 -36.08
C GLU A 39 19.43 -11.42 -37.23
N GLU A 40 18.28 -12.05 -36.93
CA GLU A 40 17.37 -12.62 -37.92
C GLU A 40 16.25 -11.69 -38.37
N LEU A 41 15.88 -10.66 -37.60
CA LEU A 41 14.80 -9.76 -37.98
C LEU A 41 15.33 -8.50 -38.68
N ILE A 42 14.60 -8.05 -39.68
CA ILE A 42 14.80 -6.75 -40.35
C ILE A 42 13.49 -5.96 -40.34
N GLN A 43 13.60 -4.64 -40.36
CA GLN A 43 12.44 -3.75 -40.41
C GLN A 43 11.84 -3.75 -41.82
N LEU A 44 10.52 -3.63 -41.95
CA LEU A 44 9.89 -3.56 -43.28
C LEU A 44 10.32 -2.31 -44.05
N ALA A 45 10.76 -1.26 -43.35
CA ALA A 45 11.32 -0.05 -43.95
C ALA A 45 12.66 -0.28 -44.67
N GLU A 46 13.44 -1.27 -44.23
CA GLU A 46 14.70 -1.69 -44.86
C GLU A 46 14.44 -2.53 -46.13
N ILE A 47 13.20 -2.99 -46.33
CA ILE A 47 12.80 -3.76 -47.49
C ILE A 47 12.28 -2.82 -48.58
N ARG A 48 12.65 -3.16 -49.83
CA ARG A 48 12.14 -2.55 -51.06
C ARG A 48 10.61 -2.45 -51.03
N GLU A 49 10.07 -1.30 -51.41
CA GLU A 49 8.65 -0.98 -51.26
C GLU A 49 7.75 -2.00 -51.97
N GLU A 50 8.19 -2.48 -53.13
CA GLU A 50 7.48 -3.44 -53.97
C GLU A 50 7.31 -4.82 -53.31
N LEU A 51 8.20 -5.19 -52.36
CA LEU A 51 8.16 -6.48 -51.67
C LEU A 51 7.43 -6.43 -50.33
N ARG A 52 7.14 -5.23 -49.78
CA ARG A 52 6.62 -5.09 -48.41
C ARG A 52 5.28 -5.81 -48.21
N GLU A 53 4.45 -5.87 -49.25
CA GLU A 53 3.18 -6.59 -49.22
C GLU A 53 3.33 -8.10 -49.47
N LEU A 54 4.46 -8.53 -50.02
CA LEU A 54 4.73 -9.91 -50.46
C LEU A 54 5.46 -10.75 -49.40
N VAL A 55 5.99 -10.09 -48.37
CA VAL A 55 6.61 -10.74 -47.20
C VAL A 55 5.63 -10.83 -46.03
N HIS A 56 5.78 -11.89 -45.24
CA HIS A 56 5.10 -11.97 -43.95
C HIS A 56 5.81 -11.09 -42.93
N TYR A 57 5.08 -10.23 -42.23
CA TYR A 57 5.65 -9.40 -41.18
C TYR A 57 4.81 -9.45 -39.90
N SER A 58 5.45 -9.14 -38.78
CA SER A 58 4.83 -8.96 -37.47
C SER A 58 4.88 -7.49 -37.08
N THR A 59 3.78 -6.97 -36.54
CA THR A 59 3.73 -5.62 -35.95
C THR A 59 4.17 -5.60 -34.49
N LYS A 60 4.51 -6.76 -33.91
CA LYS A 60 5.00 -6.84 -32.54
C LYS A 60 6.39 -6.21 -32.47
N SER A 61 6.56 -5.19 -31.64
CA SER A 61 7.88 -4.65 -31.32
C SER A 61 8.71 -5.72 -30.61
N TRP A 62 9.95 -5.88 -31.06
CA TRP A 62 10.93 -6.77 -30.43
C TRP A 62 11.94 -5.93 -29.65
N GLY A 63 12.11 -6.28 -28.37
CA GLY A 63 12.94 -5.55 -27.44
C GLY A 63 12.24 -4.29 -26.90
N GLY A 64 12.34 -4.06 -25.59
CA GLY A 64 11.79 -2.87 -24.91
C GLY A 64 12.48 -1.55 -25.28
N TYR A 65 13.11 -1.49 -26.45
CA TYR A 65 13.61 -0.25 -27.02
C TYR A 65 12.38 0.60 -27.37
N ASN A 66 12.40 1.88 -26.96
CA ASN A 66 11.43 2.89 -27.35
C ASN A 66 11.58 3.21 -28.83
N VAL A 67 11.32 2.22 -29.69
CA VAL A 67 11.39 2.41 -31.11
C VAL A 67 10.15 3.17 -31.54
N SER A 68 10.36 4.20 -32.36
CA SER A 68 9.32 5.16 -32.78
C SER A 68 8.01 4.46 -33.17
N PRO A 69 6.83 4.97 -32.76
CA PRO A 69 5.51 4.43 -33.13
C PRO A 69 5.27 4.29 -34.64
N ARG A 70 6.17 4.85 -35.47
CA ARG A 70 6.14 4.79 -36.93
C ARG A 70 6.77 3.52 -37.52
N LEU A 71 7.23 2.56 -36.71
CA LEU A 71 7.85 1.35 -37.22
C LEU A 71 6.84 0.39 -37.84
N ILE A 72 6.92 0.37 -39.17
CA ILE A 72 6.19 -0.50 -40.08
C ILE A 72 6.80 -1.90 -39.94
N GLY A 73 6.36 -2.71 -38.99
CA GLY A 73 6.59 -4.17 -38.93
C GLY A 73 8.03 -4.71 -38.97
N THR A 74 8.16 -6.01 -38.70
CA THR A 74 9.42 -6.76 -38.85
C THR A 74 9.17 -8.08 -39.58
N THR A 75 10.12 -8.50 -40.41
CA THR A 75 10.12 -9.82 -41.05
C THR A 75 11.46 -10.51 -40.81
N THR A 76 11.58 -11.79 -41.15
CA THR A 76 12.86 -12.49 -41.08
C THR A 76 13.72 -12.15 -42.31
N ARG A 77 15.04 -12.06 -42.11
CA ARG A 77 16.01 -11.86 -43.20
C ARG A 77 15.86 -12.94 -44.27
N THR A 78 15.65 -14.18 -43.83
CA THR A 78 15.45 -15.33 -44.72
C THR A 78 14.22 -15.15 -45.61
N GLU A 79 13.05 -14.85 -45.04
CA GLU A 79 11.81 -14.64 -45.80
C GLU A 79 11.95 -13.48 -46.80
N SER A 80 12.56 -12.37 -46.37
CA SER A 80 12.80 -11.23 -47.25
C SER A 80 13.76 -11.54 -48.39
N ARG A 81 14.80 -12.33 -48.12
CA ARG A 81 15.78 -12.74 -49.14
C ARG A 81 15.16 -13.69 -50.14
N GLU A 82 14.50 -14.74 -49.67
CA GLU A 82 13.82 -15.73 -50.51
C GLU A 82 12.77 -15.06 -51.40
N THR A 83 11.97 -14.14 -50.84
CA THR A 83 10.96 -13.40 -51.62
C THR A 83 11.60 -12.49 -52.67
N TRP A 84 12.75 -11.88 -52.37
CA TRP A 84 13.49 -11.06 -53.32
C TRP A 84 14.09 -11.89 -54.45
N ASP A 85 14.72 -13.02 -54.12
CA ASP A 85 15.34 -13.92 -55.08
C ASP A 85 14.27 -14.43 -56.06
N GLU A 86 13.14 -14.94 -55.55
CA GLU A 86 11.98 -15.34 -56.38
C GLU A 86 11.45 -14.18 -57.23
N TYR A 87 11.27 -12.99 -56.66
CA TYR A 87 10.78 -11.81 -57.39
C TYR A 87 11.70 -11.42 -58.56
N SER A 88 13.02 -11.57 -58.38
CA SER A 88 14.02 -11.14 -59.37
C SER A 88 14.20 -12.10 -60.54
N GLU A 89 13.82 -13.37 -60.38
CA GLU A 89 13.96 -14.43 -61.40
C GLU A 89 12.72 -14.60 -62.29
N ILE A 90 11.59 -13.99 -61.91
CA ILE A 90 10.31 -14.17 -62.63
C ILE A 90 10.22 -13.26 -63.86
N ASP A 91 9.83 -13.85 -64.99
CA ASP A 91 9.56 -13.12 -66.22
C ASP A 91 8.45 -12.09 -66.05
N LYS A 92 8.60 -10.94 -66.71
CA LYS A 92 7.66 -9.81 -66.62
C LYS A 92 6.20 -10.20 -66.90
N GLU A 93 5.98 -11.16 -67.79
CA GLU A 93 4.65 -11.66 -68.17
C GLU A 93 4.01 -12.53 -67.07
N ALA A 94 4.82 -13.24 -66.27
CA ALA A 94 4.37 -14.08 -65.17
C ALA A 94 4.30 -13.35 -63.81
N LEU A 95 4.97 -12.19 -63.70
CA LEU A 95 5.13 -11.44 -62.45
C LEU A 95 3.80 -11.06 -61.80
N GLU A 96 2.83 -10.58 -62.57
CA GLU A 96 1.53 -10.15 -62.02
C GLU A 96 0.77 -11.32 -61.38
N THR A 97 0.78 -12.48 -62.03
CA THR A 97 0.12 -13.69 -61.51
C THR A 97 0.81 -14.18 -60.24
N TRP A 98 2.16 -14.20 -60.22
CA TRP A 98 2.89 -14.60 -59.02
C TRP A 98 2.69 -13.64 -57.85
N VAL A 99 2.69 -12.32 -58.11
CA VAL A 99 2.41 -11.29 -57.10
C VAL A 99 1.06 -11.52 -56.44
N GLU A 100 0.01 -11.76 -57.22
CA GLU A 100 -1.33 -12.00 -56.69
C GLU A 100 -1.39 -13.29 -55.86
N GLN A 101 -0.80 -14.38 -56.36
CA GLN A 101 -0.72 -15.64 -55.61
C GLN A 101 0.03 -15.46 -54.29
N ARG A 102 1.15 -14.73 -54.29
CA ARG A 102 1.92 -14.45 -53.08
C ARG A 102 1.12 -13.60 -52.10
N LYS A 103 0.39 -12.59 -52.57
CA LYS A 103 -0.52 -11.79 -51.71
C LYS A 103 -1.58 -12.66 -51.04
N ILE A 104 -2.18 -13.61 -51.77
CA ILE A 104 -3.15 -14.57 -51.21
C ILE A 104 -2.49 -15.44 -50.13
N GLN A 105 -1.28 -15.95 -50.38
CA GLN A 105 -0.52 -16.73 -49.40
C GLN A 105 -0.18 -15.90 -48.15
N VAL A 106 0.26 -14.66 -48.34
CA VAL A 106 0.54 -13.69 -47.27
C VAL A 106 -0.68 -13.41 -46.42
N ALA A 107 -1.82 -13.12 -47.05
CA ALA A 107 -3.09 -12.90 -46.37
C ALA A 107 -3.54 -14.15 -45.58
N SER A 108 -3.42 -15.34 -46.17
CA SER A 108 -3.77 -16.60 -45.52
C SER A 108 -2.92 -16.87 -44.27
N ARG A 109 -1.59 -16.72 -44.35
CA ARG A 109 -0.71 -16.90 -43.18
C ARG A 109 -0.93 -15.81 -42.12
N ARG A 110 -1.26 -14.57 -42.52
CA ARG A 110 -1.63 -13.52 -41.55
C ARG A 110 -2.88 -13.89 -40.77
N LYS A 111 -3.91 -14.41 -41.45
CA LYS A 111 -5.13 -14.92 -40.80
C LYS A 111 -4.82 -16.05 -39.81
N LEU A 112 -4.00 -17.03 -40.22
CA LEU A 112 -3.55 -18.10 -39.33
C LEU A 112 -2.76 -17.55 -38.13
N GLY A 113 -1.87 -16.59 -38.36
CA GLY A 113 -1.09 -15.94 -37.32
C GLY A 113 -1.93 -15.17 -36.31
N ASP A 114 -3.01 -14.54 -36.77
CA ASP A 114 -4.01 -13.91 -35.90
C ASP A 114 -4.73 -14.92 -35.03
N GLU A 115 -5.19 -16.04 -35.60
CA GLU A 115 -5.84 -17.13 -34.87
C GLU A 115 -4.89 -17.72 -33.81
N LEU A 116 -3.64 -17.99 -34.18
CA LEU A 116 -2.62 -18.50 -33.27
C LEU A 116 -2.30 -17.50 -32.15
N ARG A 117 -2.19 -16.21 -32.47
CA ARG A 117 -1.99 -15.14 -31.47
C ARG A 117 -3.13 -15.12 -30.46
N ARG A 118 -4.39 -15.16 -30.91
CA ARG A 118 -5.56 -15.21 -30.02
C ARG A 118 -5.55 -16.46 -29.15
N PHE A 119 -5.25 -17.61 -29.74
CA PHE A 119 -5.13 -18.88 -29.01
C PHE A 119 -4.06 -18.82 -27.91
N LEU A 120 -2.84 -18.37 -28.24
CA LEU A 120 -1.74 -18.25 -27.28
C LEU A 120 -2.05 -17.24 -26.17
N HIS A 121 -2.71 -16.13 -26.50
CA HIS A 121 -3.17 -15.15 -25.51
C HIS A 121 -4.22 -15.75 -24.57
N ALA A 122 -5.27 -16.37 -25.10
CA ALA A 122 -6.31 -17.02 -24.32
C ALA A 122 -5.76 -18.11 -23.40
N ARG A 123 -4.80 -18.92 -23.90
CA ARG A 123 -4.11 -19.92 -23.09
C ARG A 123 -3.36 -19.29 -21.91
N LYS A 124 -2.59 -18.22 -22.14
CA LYS A 124 -1.87 -17.52 -21.05
C LYS A 124 -2.82 -16.92 -20.02
N LEU A 125 -3.95 -16.38 -20.47
CA LEU A 125 -4.97 -15.85 -19.58
C LEU A 125 -5.49 -16.97 -18.66
N LYS A 126 -5.84 -18.13 -19.23
CA LYS A 126 -6.24 -19.31 -18.44
C LYS A 126 -5.15 -19.81 -17.49
N GLU A 127 -3.89 -19.84 -17.93
CA GLU A 127 -2.76 -20.22 -17.07
C GLU A 127 -2.60 -19.23 -15.90
N ARG A 128 -2.82 -17.93 -16.14
CA ARG A 128 -2.80 -16.89 -15.11
C ARG A 128 -3.98 -17.03 -14.14
N GLU A 129 -5.19 -17.27 -14.64
CA GLU A 129 -6.39 -17.50 -13.82
C GLU A 129 -6.19 -18.70 -12.90
N ALA A 130 -5.77 -19.85 -13.44
CA ALA A 130 -5.48 -21.04 -12.65
C ALA A 130 -4.38 -20.80 -11.59
N MET A 131 -3.39 -19.97 -11.91
CA MET A 131 -2.35 -19.58 -10.95
C MET A 131 -2.92 -18.71 -9.80
N LEU A 132 -3.81 -17.76 -10.11
CA LEU A 132 -4.47 -16.93 -9.10
C LEU A 132 -5.40 -17.76 -8.20
N GLU A 133 -6.17 -18.68 -8.78
CA GLU A 133 -7.00 -19.62 -8.01
C GLU A 133 -6.15 -20.46 -7.05
N LEU A 134 -5.01 -20.98 -7.52
CA LEU A 134 -4.08 -21.74 -6.68
C LEU A 134 -3.49 -20.90 -5.55
N ILE A 135 -3.19 -19.62 -5.79
CA ILE A 135 -2.72 -18.68 -4.77
C ILE A 135 -3.80 -18.46 -3.71
N GLU A 136 -5.05 -18.24 -4.12
CA GLU A 136 -6.16 -18.00 -3.19
C GLU A 136 -6.42 -19.24 -2.32
N VAL A 137 -6.51 -20.43 -2.91
CA VAL A 137 -6.65 -21.70 -2.17
C VAL A 137 -5.50 -21.87 -1.18
N ARG A 138 -4.27 -21.59 -1.61
CA ARG A 138 -3.09 -21.67 -0.74
C ARG A 138 -3.17 -20.66 0.41
N ARG A 139 -3.64 -19.44 0.16
CA ARG A 139 -3.82 -18.39 1.18
C ARG A 139 -4.83 -18.83 2.24
N THR A 140 -5.99 -19.33 1.83
CA THR A 140 -7.01 -19.88 2.74
C THR A 140 -6.43 -21.02 3.59
N GLN A 141 -5.69 -21.96 2.97
CA GLN A 141 -5.04 -23.06 3.71
C GLN A 141 -3.99 -22.57 4.74
N ILE A 142 -3.26 -21.50 4.42
CA ILE A 142 -2.31 -20.88 5.35
C ILE A 142 -3.07 -20.28 6.53
N GLU A 143 -4.12 -19.48 6.25
CA GLU A 143 -4.95 -18.85 7.27
C GLU A 143 -5.60 -19.88 8.19
N GLU A 144 -6.27 -20.90 7.65
CA GLU A 144 -6.88 -21.99 8.43
C GLU A 144 -5.87 -22.69 9.34
N ARG A 145 -4.66 -22.98 8.84
CA ARG A 145 -3.62 -23.62 9.66
C ARG A 145 -3.06 -22.68 10.73
N LEU A 146 -2.96 -21.37 10.47
CA LEU A 146 -2.56 -20.40 11.49
C LEU A 146 -3.62 -20.27 12.58
N LEU A 147 -4.90 -20.17 12.21
CA LEU A 147 -6.01 -20.15 13.15
C LEU A 147 -6.04 -21.43 14.01
N ALA A 148 -5.82 -22.60 13.40
CA ALA A 148 -5.72 -23.87 14.12
C ALA A 148 -4.53 -23.96 15.09
N LEU A 149 -3.49 -23.14 14.90
CA LEU A 149 -2.35 -23.02 15.81
C LEU A 149 -2.57 -21.96 16.92
N GLY A 150 -3.74 -21.32 16.97
CA GLY A 150 -4.07 -20.31 17.97
C GLY A 150 -3.58 -18.89 17.63
N TRP A 151 -3.33 -18.61 16.35
CA TRP A 151 -3.18 -17.22 15.89
C TRP A 151 -4.56 -16.57 15.76
N GLU A 152 -4.66 -15.30 16.13
CA GLU A 152 -5.88 -14.52 15.94
C GLU A 152 -5.91 -13.92 14.53
N LYS A 153 -7.09 -13.56 14.03
CA LYS A 153 -7.22 -13.05 12.66
C LYS A 153 -6.44 -11.74 12.48
N GLU A 154 -6.46 -10.92 13.51
CA GLU A 154 -5.75 -9.65 13.60
C GLU A 154 -4.22 -9.84 13.61
N ASP A 155 -3.72 -10.99 14.10
CA ASP A 155 -2.29 -11.33 14.03
C ASP A 155 -1.87 -11.69 12.59
N ILE A 156 -2.82 -12.14 11.75
CA ILE A 156 -2.60 -12.53 10.35
C ILE A 156 -2.77 -11.32 9.40
N GLU A 157 -3.59 -10.34 9.80
CA GLU A 157 -3.81 -9.10 9.04
C GLU A 157 -2.58 -8.18 9.14
N ILE A 158 -1.68 -8.27 8.14
CA ILE A 158 -0.46 -7.46 8.08
C ILE A 158 -0.77 -6.04 7.61
N ASN A 159 -0.33 -5.05 8.40
CA ASN A 159 -0.43 -3.63 8.08
C ASN A 159 0.33 -3.29 6.77
N PRO A 160 -0.34 -2.80 5.70
CA PRO A 160 0.30 -2.51 4.42
C PRO A 160 1.30 -1.34 4.48
N PHE A 161 1.22 -0.48 5.50
CA PHE A 161 2.13 0.65 5.68
C PHE A 161 3.51 0.21 6.22
N ASN A 162 3.62 -0.99 6.79
CA ASN A 162 4.92 -1.54 7.19
C ASN A 162 5.60 -2.24 5.99
N SER A 163 6.29 -1.44 5.17
CA SER A 163 6.86 -1.89 3.89
C SER A 163 7.76 -3.14 3.99
N GLY A 164 8.50 -3.32 5.09
CA GLY A 164 9.40 -4.45 5.26
C GLY A 164 8.67 -5.77 5.52
N ARG A 165 7.73 -5.78 6.48
CA ARG A 165 6.95 -6.98 6.82
C ARG A 165 5.90 -7.30 5.76
N ALA A 166 5.20 -6.28 5.26
CA ALA A 166 4.24 -6.43 4.18
C ALA A 166 4.89 -7.04 2.93
N LEU A 167 6.10 -6.60 2.57
CA LEU A 167 6.83 -7.19 1.42
C LEU A 167 7.24 -8.65 1.68
N LYS A 168 7.69 -9.00 2.89
CA LYS A 168 8.02 -10.38 3.24
C LYS A 168 6.78 -11.28 3.19
N TRP A 169 5.67 -10.82 3.77
CA TRP A 169 4.38 -11.51 3.71
C TRP A 169 3.93 -11.72 2.27
N HIS A 170 3.94 -10.65 1.47
CA HIS A 170 3.57 -10.67 0.06
C HIS A 170 4.35 -11.71 -0.73
N ASN A 171 5.67 -11.78 -0.55
CA ASN A 171 6.52 -12.75 -1.25
C ASN A 171 6.33 -14.21 -0.79
N LEU A 172 5.83 -14.43 0.43
CA LEU A 172 5.64 -15.76 1.02
C LEU A 172 4.22 -16.31 0.77
N VAL A 173 3.22 -15.44 0.81
CA VAL A 173 1.79 -15.79 0.83
C VAL A 173 1.08 -15.34 -0.43
N ASP A 174 1.10 -14.05 -0.74
CA ASP A 174 0.27 -13.46 -1.81
C ASP A 174 0.82 -13.72 -3.22
N VAL A 175 2.14 -13.63 -3.39
CA VAL A 175 2.83 -13.79 -4.69
C VAL A 175 4.06 -14.67 -4.49
N PRO A 176 3.86 -15.96 -4.14
CA PRO A 176 4.95 -16.90 -4.04
C PRO A 176 5.59 -17.11 -5.42
N GLN A 177 6.91 -17.16 -5.48
CA GLN A 177 7.65 -17.38 -6.73
C GLN A 177 7.24 -18.67 -7.46
N GLN A 178 6.78 -19.68 -6.71
CA GLN A 178 6.24 -20.93 -7.22
C GLN A 178 5.01 -21.33 -6.41
N PRO A 179 3.80 -20.93 -6.80
CA PRO A 179 2.59 -21.37 -6.13
C PRO A 179 2.47 -22.89 -6.31
N LYS A 180 2.45 -23.60 -5.19
CA LYS A 180 2.27 -25.04 -5.10
C LYS A 180 1.26 -25.32 -4.00
N LEU A 181 0.59 -26.46 -4.09
CA LEU A 181 -0.26 -26.94 -3.00
C LEU A 181 0.54 -27.04 -1.70
N LEU A 182 -0.12 -26.69 -0.59
CA LEU A 182 0.51 -26.64 0.71
C LEU A 182 0.60 -28.04 1.32
N THR A 183 1.72 -28.72 1.06
CA THR A 183 2.09 -29.98 1.73
C THR A 183 2.63 -29.73 3.14
N ASP A 184 2.63 -30.73 4.02
CA ASP A 184 3.14 -30.57 5.39
C ASP A 184 4.62 -30.20 5.45
N ARG A 185 5.43 -30.75 4.54
CA ARG A 185 6.84 -30.35 4.41
C ARG A 185 6.99 -28.88 4.02
N THR A 186 6.22 -28.44 3.03
CA THR A 186 6.24 -27.02 2.61
C THR A 186 5.67 -26.10 3.67
N TRP A 187 4.66 -26.55 4.42
CA TRP A 187 4.08 -25.84 5.54
C TRP A 187 5.10 -25.64 6.65
N LYS A 188 5.78 -26.70 7.10
CA LYS A 188 6.81 -26.60 8.14
C LYS A 188 7.89 -25.56 7.79
N ASN A 189 8.34 -25.55 6.54
CA ASN A 189 9.34 -24.60 6.05
C ASN A 189 8.78 -23.17 5.89
N LEU A 190 7.53 -23.03 5.48
CA LEU A 190 6.85 -21.74 5.35
C LEU A 190 6.59 -21.13 6.73
N TYR A 191 6.05 -21.91 7.65
CA TYR A 191 5.69 -21.50 9.00
C TYR A 191 6.90 -20.95 9.75
N ALA A 192 8.06 -21.59 9.65
CA ALA A 192 9.31 -21.08 10.24
C ALA A 192 9.69 -19.65 9.74
N LYS A 193 9.25 -19.26 8.53
CA LYS A 193 9.48 -17.92 7.98
C LYS A 193 8.37 -16.94 8.33
N LEU A 194 7.14 -17.44 8.49
CA LEU A 194 5.98 -16.63 8.89
C LEU A 194 6.03 -16.28 10.38
N LEU A 195 6.55 -17.18 11.22
CA LEU A 195 6.59 -17.02 12.67
C LEU A 195 7.12 -15.64 13.13
N PRO A 196 8.32 -15.16 12.73
CA PRO A 196 8.79 -13.85 13.16
C PRO A 196 7.89 -12.69 12.66
N ILE A 197 7.27 -12.82 11.49
CA ILE A 197 6.36 -11.78 10.96
C ILE A 197 5.09 -11.72 11.83
N LEU A 198 4.56 -12.87 12.22
CA LEU A 198 3.36 -12.99 13.05
C LEU A 198 3.62 -12.54 14.49
N GLU A 199 4.77 -12.88 15.06
CA GLU A 199 5.18 -12.42 16.40
C GLU A 199 5.29 -10.89 16.45
N ASP A 200 6.00 -10.29 15.48
CA ASP A 200 6.08 -8.83 15.37
C ASP A 200 4.69 -8.19 15.20
N ASN A 201 3.78 -8.83 14.46
CA ASN A 201 2.43 -8.29 14.19
C ASN A 201 1.55 -8.36 15.43
N ARG A 202 1.62 -9.48 16.16
CA ARG A 202 0.95 -9.64 17.45
C ARG A 202 1.46 -8.61 18.46
N GLU A 203 2.77 -8.39 18.55
CA GLU A 203 3.34 -7.40 19.47
C GLU A 203 2.83 -5.98 19.15
N GLU A 204 2.90 -5.55 17.89
CA GLU A 204 2.38 -4.25 17.46
C GLU A 204 0.88 -4.11 17.73
N ARG A 205 0.09 -5.15 17.47
CA ARG A 205 -1.34 -5.17 17.77
C ARG A 205 -1.59 -4.97 19.27
N LEU A 206 -0.93 -5.75 20.13
CA LEU A 206 -1.08 -5.66 21.58
C LEU A 206 -0.61 -4.29 22.12
N GLU A 207 0.46 -3.72 21.57
CA GLU A 207 0.90 -2.37 21.89
C GLU A 207 -0.14 -1.30 21.48
N SER A 208 -0.73 -1.44 20.28
CA SER A 208 -1.79 -0.57 19.79
C SER A 208 -3.06 -0.68 20.65
N GLU A 209 -3.46 -1.88 21.04
CA GLU A 209 -4.59 -2.13 21.93
C GLU A 209 -4.36 -1.52 23.32
N ARG A 210 -3.18 -1.74 23.92
CA ARG A 210 -2.78 -1.11 25.19
C ARG A 210 -2.82 0.42 25.07
N SER A 211 -2.23 0.98 24.02
CA SER A 211 -2.21 2.42 23.77
C SER A 211 -3.62 3.01 23.64
N LYS A 212 -4.52 2.32 22.92
CA LYS A 212 -5.94 2.71 22.78
C LYS A 212 -6.67 2.65 24.11
N LEU A 213 -6.45 1.60 24.89
CA LEU A 213 -7.03 1.44 26.21
C LEU A 213 -6.58 2.57 27.14
N GLU A 214 -5.28 2.83 27.23
CA GLU A 214 -4.73 3.93 28.02
C GLU A 214 -5.24 5.31 27.57
N ALA A 215 -5.31 5.56 26.26
CA ALA A 215 -5.86 6.80 25.72
C ALA A 215 -7.34 6.98 26.13
N SER A 216 -8.10 5.89 26.13
CA SER A 216 -9.51 5.87 26.53
C SER A 216 -9.66 6.11 28.04
N ARG A 217 -8.82 5.49 28.88
CA ARG A 217 -8.74 5.75 30.32
C ARG A 217 -8.39 7.20 30.63
N ARG A 218 -7.34 7.75 29.97
CA ARG A 218 -6.95 9.16 30.04
C ARG A 218 -8.13 10.09 29.69
N GLN A 219 -8.92 9.73 28.69
CA GLN A 219 -10.10 10.50 28.30
C GLN A 219 -11.23 10.43 29.34
N CYS A 220 -11.47 9.28 29.98
CA CYS A 220 -12.41 9.16 31.09
C CYS A 220 -12.01 10.04 32.28
N LEU A 221 -10.72 9.99 32.66
CA LEU A 221 -10.18 10.81 33.74
C LEU A 221 -10.31 12.30 33.43
N LYS A 222 -9.91 12.73 32.22
CA LYS A 222 -10.10 14.10 31.74
C LYS A 222 -11.55 14.56 31.81
N SER A 223 -12.49 13.67 31.50
CA SER A 223 -13.93 13.94 31.58
C SER A 223 -14.37 14.15 33.03
N LEU A 224 -13.95 13.27 33.95
CA LEU A 224 -14.25 13.39 35.38
C LEU A 224 -13.66 14.67 35.98
N LEU A 225 -12.38 14.92 35.77
CA LEU A 225 -11.66 16.12 36.20
C LEU A 225 -12.37 17.39 35.71
N ARG A 226 -12.81 17.41 34.45
CA ARG A 226 -13.62 18.52 33.91
C ARG A 226 -14.96 18.68 34.63
N LYS A 227 -15.62 17.59 35.04
CA LYS A 227 -16.86 17.68 35.84
C LYS A 227 -16.57 18.27 37.23
N ILE A 228 -15.48 17.87 37.88
CA ILE A 228 -15.04 18.40 39.18
C ILE A 228 -14.75 19.89 39.07
N LYS A 229 -13.88 20.29 38.13
CA LYS A 229 -13.54 21.70 37.85
C LYS A 229 -14.75 22.59 37.60
N ARG A 230 -15.82 22.06 36.98
CA ARG A 230 -17.05 22.82 36.69
C ARG A 230 -17.96 23.00 37.91
N ARG A 231 -17.78 22.22 38.97
CA ARG A 231 -18.49 22.40 40.25
C ARG A 231 -17.91 23.55 41.05
N GLU A 232 -16.61 23.80 40.90
CA GLU A 232 -15.95 24.96 41.51
C GLU A 232 -16.47 26.27 40.89
N ALA A 233 -16.69 27.26 41.75
CA ALA A 233 -17.00 28.60 41.29
C ALA A 233 -15.74 29.18 40.61
N PRO A 234 -15.84 29.67 39.36
CA PRO A 234 -14.69 30.26 38.71
C PRO A 234 -14.26 31.53 39.46
N LEU A 235 -12.95 31.72 39.61
CA LEU A 235 -12.33 32.86 40.29
C LEU A 235 -12.73 34.18 39.62
N LEU A 236 -12.77 34.19 38.29
CA LEU A 236 -13.14 35.37 37.50
C LEU A 236 -14.01 34.96 36.32
N LYS A 237 -15.16 35.63 36.16
CA LYS A 237 -15.99 35.51 34.96
C LYS A 237 -15.85 36.79 34.16
N VAL A 238 -15.03 36.77 33.11
CA VAL A 238 -14.93 37.90 32.20
C VAL A 238 -15.94 37.70 31.09
N LYS A 239 -16.88 38.63 30.98
CA LYS A 239 -17.76 38.74 29.82
C LYS A 239 -17.05 39.63 28.80
N PRO A 240 -16.57 39.10 27.66
CA PRO A 240 -15.94 39.93 26.66
C PRO A 240 -16.93 41.02 26.23
N ARG A 241 -16.45 42.26 26.13
CA ARG A 241 -17.21 43.34 25.51
C ARG A 241 -17.52 42.88 24.09
N LYS A 242 -18.79 42.94 23.67
CA LYS A 242 -19.21 42.54 22.32
C LYS A 242 -18.33 43.25 21.30
N LEU A 243 -17.39 42.51 20.72
CA LEU A 243 -16.61 43.01 19.59
C LEU A 243 -17.51 42.98 18.35
N VAL A 244 -17.14 43.85 17.41
CA VAL A 244 -17.85 44.28 16.19
C VAL A 244 -18.69 43.16 15.53
N PRO A 245 -19.88 43.47 14.97
CA PRO A 245 -20.71 42.49 14.26
C PRO A 245 -19.90 41.76 13.17
N GLY A 246 -19.66 40.45 13.35
CA GLY A 246 -18.95 39.62 12.36
C GLY A 246 -18.16 38.43 12.92
N GLU A 247 -17.68 38.49 14.16
CA GLU A 247 -16.84 37.42 14.76
C GLU A 247 -17.57 36.66 15.88
N HIS A 248 -18.59 35.87 15.52
CA HIS A 248 -19.39 35.10 16.49
C HIS A 248 -18.77 33.77 16.94
N LEU A 249 -17.55 33.42 16.50
CA LEU A 249 -16.98 32.10 16.76
C LEU A 249 -16.54 31.86 18.23
N PHE A 250 -16.46 32.90 19.07
CA PHE A 250 -15.97 32.78 20.44
C PHE A 250 -16.80 33.51 21.51
N ASP A 251 -18.12 33.60 21.36
CA ASP A 251 -18.99 34.31 22.32
C ASP A 251 -19.25 33.52 23.63
N ARG A 252 -18.38 32.57 23.98
CA ARG A 252 -18.45 31.88 25.27
C ARG A 252 -17.75 32.73 26.33
N PRO A 253 -18.42 33.07 27.45
CA PRO A 253 -17.78 33.75 28.57
C PRO A 253 -16.49 33.02 28.96
N ARG A 254 -15.38 33.75 29.03
CA ARG A 254 -14.11 33.20 29.50
C ARG A 254 -14.17 33.20 31.03
N ALA A 255 -14.54 32.05 31.58
CA ALA A 255 -14.40 31.78 32.99
C ALA A 255 -12.94 31.37 33.26
N GLN A 256 -12.24 32.15 34.07
CA GLN A 256 -10.96 31.77 34.63
C GLN A 256 -11.22 30.99 35.92
N TYR A 257 -10.77 29.75 35.91
CA TYR A 257 -10.79 28.86 37.06
C TYR A 257 -9.45 28.95 37.76
N ASP A 258 -9.39 28.43 38.98
CA ASP A 258 -8.14 28.21 39.68
C ASP A 258 -7.24 27.21 38.93
N VAL A 259 -6.00 27.07 39.39
CA VAL A 259 -5.11 25.99 38.99
C VAL A 259 -5.83 24.66 39.19
N PHE A 260 -5.69 23.76 38.21
CA PHE A 260 -6.43 22.51 38.20
C PHE A 260 -5.60 21.46 37.48
N PRO A 261 -5.49 20.22 38.00
CA PRO A 261 -4.63 19.21 37.41
C PRO A 261 -5.11 18.82 36.01
N PHE A 262 -4.15 18.56 35.12
CA PHE A 262 -4.39 17.90 33.86
C PHE A 262 -4.59 16.40 34.06
N ALA A 263 -5.10 15.74 33.02
CA ALA A 263 -5.23 14.28 33.04
C ALA A 263 -3.88 13.58 33.16
N GLN A 264 -2.78 14.20 32.74
CA GLN A 264 -1.44 13.62 32.89
C GLN A 264 -1.00 13.60 34.36
N ASP A 265 -1.17 14.73 35.07
CA ASP A 265 -0.86 14.82 36.52
C ASP A 265 -1.64 13.78 37.33
N ALA A 266 -2.89 13.53 36.94
CA ALA A 266 -3.74 12.53 37.59
C ALA A 266 -3.38 11.09 37.23
N VAL A 267 -2.76 10.84 36.07
CA VAL A 267 -2.23 9.50 35.70
C VAL A 267 -0.98 9.16 36.51
N ASP A 268 -0.21 10.16 36.93
CA ASP A 268 0.98 9.96 37.76
C ASP A 268 0.63 9.74 39.25
N CYS A 269 -0.65 9.86 39.61
CA CYS A 269 -1.16 9.56 40.93
C CYS A 269 -1.26 8.04 41.15
N GLY A 270 -0.59 7.52 42.18
CA GLY A 270 -0.47 6.07 42.44
C GLY A 270 -1.81 5.33 42.47
N PHE A 271 -2.81 5.84 43.18
CA PHE A 271 -4.11 5.14 43.24
C PHE A 271 -4.82 5.11 41.87
N VAL A 272 -4.63 6.12 41.01
CA VAL A 272 -5.23 6.12 39.65
C VAL A 272 -4.52 5.10 38.76
N GLN A 273 -3.22 4.89 38.95
CA GLN A 273 -2.47 3.82 38.28
C GLN A 273 -2.98 2.44 38.73
N ASP A 274 -3.14 2.24 40.04
CA ASP A 274 -3.67 1.01 40.62
C ASP A 274 -5.07 0.67 40.06
N LEU A 275 -5.95 1.68 39.94
CA LEU A 275 -7.25 1.53 39.29
C LEU A 275 -7.14 1.14 37.80
N GLY A 276 -6.11 1.62 37.10
CA GLY A 276 -5.85 1.22 35.72
C GLY A 276 -5.41 -0.24 35.60
N GLU A 277 -4.69 -0.77 36.57
CA GLU A 277 -4.25 -2.17 36.58
C GLU A 277 -5.37 -3.13 37.00
N GLU A 278 -6.19 -2.73 37.99
CA GLU A 278 -7.25 -3.58 38.55
C GLU A 278 -8.46 -3.76 37.61
N TYR A 279 -8.83 -2.73 36.83
CA TYR A 279 -10.05 -2.72 36.02
C TYR A 279 -9.75 -2.81 34.52
N PRO A 280 -9.83 -4.01 33.90
CA PRO A 280 -9.40 -4.22 32.52
C PRO A 280 -10.29 -3.52 31.49
N THR A 281 -11.57 -3.30 31.79
CA THR A 281 -12.51 -2.66 30.85
C THR A 281 -12.71 -1.17 31.14
N ILE A 282 -13.08 -0.40 30.10
CA ILE A 282 -13.33 1.05 30.24
C ILE A 282 -14.55 1.34 31.12
N ASP A 283 -15.59 0.51 31.06
CA ASP A 283 -16.80 0.70 31.85
C ASP A 283 -16.55 0.44 33.34
N GLU A 284 -15.79 -0.61 33.67
CA GLU A 284 -15.35 -0.89 35.04
C GLU A 284 -14.46 0.24 35.57
N PHE A 285 -13.48 0.68 34.77
CA PHE A 285 -12.61 1.78 35.13
C PHE A 285 -13.40 3.07 35.38
N GLN A 286 -14.38 3.40 34.54
CA GLN A 286 -15.23 4.57 34.74
C GLN A 286 -16.08 4.47 36.00
N LYS A 287 -16.62 3.28 36.30
CA LYS A 287 -17.40 3.03 37.51
C LYS A 287 -16.52 3.14 38.77
N ALA A 288 -15.30 2.61 38.71
CA ALA A 288 -14.31 2.73 39.77
C ALA A 288 -13.95 4.20 40.02
N LEU A 289 -13.70 4.99 38.97
CA LEU A 289 -13.46 6.43 39.10
C LEU A 289 -14.63 7.17 39.80
N GLU A 290 -15.89 6.83 39.52
CA GLU A 290 -17.02 7.46 40.21
C GLU A 290 -17.20 6.92 41.66
N ASN A 291 -16.79 5.68 41.95
CA ASN A 291 -16.76 5.13 43.31
C ASN A 291 -15.68 5.80 44.18
N HIS A 292 -14.49 6.04 43.63
CA HIS A 292 -13.36 6.71 44.28
C HIS A 292 -13.42 8.24 44.15
N ARG A 293 -14.60 8.79 43.85
CA ARG A 293 -14.75 10.21 43.60
C ARG A 293 -14.31 11.09 44.77
N ALA A 294 -14.61 10.70 45.99
CA ALA A 294 -14.24 11.46 47.18
C ALA A 294 -12.72 11.54 47.36
N GLU A 295 -12.02 10.44 47.07
CA GLU A 295 -10.54 10.38 47.10
C GLU A 295 -9.93 11.24 45.99
N ILE A 296 -10.51 11.21 44.79
CA ILE A 296 -10.11 12.07 43.68
C ILE A 296 -10.32 13.55 44.03
N ASP A 297 -11.48 13.92 44.60
CA ASP A 297 -11.77 15.29 45.01
C ASP A 297 -10.78 15.77 46.10
N ALA A 298 -10.40 14.89 47.03
CA ALA A 298 -9.39 15.18 48.06
C ALA A 298 -8.00 15.37 47.45
N TRP A 299 -7.57 14.46 46.55
CA TRP A 299 -6.31 14.57 45.84
C TRP A 299 -6.22 15.85 44.99
N VAL A 300 -7.29 16.21 44.27
CA VAL A 300 -7.35 17.47 43.52
C VAL A 300 -7.13 18.67 44.44
N SER A 301 -7.71 18.64 45.64
CA SER A 301 -7.57 19.73 46.62
C SER A 301 -6.14 19.84 47.15
N GLU A 302 -5.53 18.72 47.53
CA GLU A 302 -4.13 18.66 47.97
C GLU A 302 -3.19 19.16 46.87
N TRP A 303 -3.35 18.65 45.64
CA TRP A 303 -2.58 19.09 44.49
C TRP A 303 -2.71 20.60 44.23
N GLN A 304 -3.92 21.15 44.38
CA GLN A 304 -4.16 22.58 44.24
C GLN A 304 -3.41 23.37 45.29
N ASP A 305 -3.44 22.95 46.55
CA ASP A 305 -2.77 23.63 47.65
C ASP A 305 -1.24 23.59 47.53
N GLU A 306 -0.68 22.45 47.13
CA GLU A 306 0.74 22.32 46.80
C GLU A 306 1.15 23.25 45.65
N THR A 307 0.38 23.23 44.56
CA THR A 307 0.65 24.09 43.39
C THR A 307 0.54 25.57 43.73
N ARG A 308 -0.48 25.97 44.50
CA ARG A 308 -0.63 27.36 44.98
C ARG A 308 0.55 27.78 45.86
N THR A 309 0.97 26.90 46.76
CA THR A 309 2.13 27.16 47.65
C THR A 309 3.40 27.35 46.83
N TYR A 310 3.67 26.43 45.90
CA TYR A 310 4.81 26.53 44.99
C TYR A 310 4.79 27.83 44.17
N LEU A 311 3.64 28.20 43.59
CA LEU A 311 3.51 29.44 42.83
C LEU A 311 3.70 30.69 43.71
N ALA A 312 3.21 30.66 44.95
CA ALA A 312 3.39 31.78 45.89
C ALA A 312 4.86 31.93 46.30
N ASP A 313 5.57 30.82 46.49
CA ASP A 313 7.00 30.83 46.82
C ASP A 313 7.84 31.32 45.63
N LEU A 314 7.51 30.91 44.40
CA LEU A 314 8.15 31.41 43.18
C LEU A 314 8.05 32.95 43.08
N ILE A 315 6.87 33.52 43.39
CA ILE A 315 6.64 34.97 43.39
C ILE A 315 7.43 35.68 44.51
N ARG A 316 7.68 35.01 45.64
CA ARG A 316 8.47 35.58 46.75
C ARG A 316 9.97 35.56 46.46
N GLU A 317 10.44 34.55 45.73
CA GLU A 317 11.85 34.38 45.37
C GLU A 317 12.28 35.29 44.21
N GLU A 318 11.38 35.53 43.24
CA GLU A 318 11.56 36.62 42.29
C GLU A 318 11.37 37.96 43.04
N GLU A 319 12.47 38.57 43.51
CA GLU A 319 12.52 39.97 43.99
C GLU A 319 12.23 40.97 42.85
N VAL A 320 11.18 40.73 42.06
CA VAL A 320 10.72 41.60 40.99
C VAL A 320 9.66 42.50 41.59
N GLU A 321 10.00 43.78 41.69
CA GLU A 321 9.06 44.85 42.01
C GLU A 321 7.97 44.93 40.92
N TYR A 322 6.90 44.14 41.03
CA TYR A 322 5.76 44.09 40.10
C TYR A 322 4.87 45.34 40.12
N TYR A 323 5.34 46.46 40.69
CA TYR A 323 4.57 47.70 40.80
C TYR A 323 4.09 48.20 39.43
N GLU A 324 4.82 47.89 38.35
CA GLU A 324 4.43 48.25 36.98
C GLU A 324 3.27 47.41 36.40
N LEU A 325 3.11 46.14 36.81
CA LEU A 325 2.01 45.27 36.34
C LEU A 325 0.70 45.47 37.11
N LEU A 326 0.78 46.01 38.33
CA LEU A 326 -0.39 46.39 39.12
C LEU A 326 -0.85 47.82 38.85
N GLN A 327 -0.10 48.62 38.08
CA GLN A 327 -0.60 49.90 37.61
C GLN A 327 -1.68 49.66 36.54
N PRO A 328 -2.82 50.38 36.60
CA PRO A 328 -3.75 50.38 35.48
C PRO A 328 -2.98 50.73 34.20
N PRO A 329 -3.29 50.09 33.05
CA PRO A 329 -2.72 50.50 31.77
C PRO A 329 -2.86 52.02 31.65
N LYS A 330 -1.81 52.73 31.23
CA LYS A 330 -1.81 54.21 31.12
C LYS A 330 -2.94 54.80 30.25
N ASN A 331 -3.66 53.93 29.53
CA ASN A 331 -4.76 54.24 28.64
C ASN A 331 -6.13 53.76 29.16
N MET A 332 -6.22 53.28 30.41
CA MET A 332 -7.49 52.95 31.04
C MET A 332 -8.17 54.23 31.55
N ASP A 333 -9.44 54.39 31.17
CA ASP A 333 -10.31 55.46 31.65
C ASP A 333 -10.48 55.35 33.18
N PRO A 334 -10.18 56.40 33.96
CA PRO A 334 -10.33 56.39 35.42
C PRO A 334 -11.75 56.04 35.89
N ASP A 335 -12.75 56.28 35.03
CA ASP A 335 -14.17 56.11 35.35
C ASP A 335 -14.72 54.71 35.00
N ALA A 336 -13.86 53.74 34.67
CA ALA A 336 -14.26 52.41 34.20
C ALA A 336 -14.59 51.38 35.32
N PHE A 337 -14.58 51.78 36.60
CA PHE A 337 -14.87 50.90 37.75
C PHE A 337 -16.24 51.16 38.38
#